data_AF-W2WTP9-F1
#
_entry.id   AF-W2WTP9-F1
#
_cell.length_a   1.000
_cell.length_b   1.000
_cell.length_c   1.000
_cell.angle_alpha   90.00
_cell.angle_beta   90.00
_cell.angle_gamma   90.00
#
_symmetry.space_group_name_H-M   'P 1'
#
loop_
_entity.id
_entity.type
_entity.pdbx_description
1 polymer ?
#
loop_
_entity_poly.entity_id
_entity_poly.type
_entity_poly.pdbx_seq_one_letter_code
_entity_poly.pdbx_strand_id
1 'polypeptide(L)'
;MHVVVCMMEAKELAALSGQCTRNVRARVDNKADNALDTSLRSVPAENLASSGASLIVVRDPLVERWKYQIEAHVSQKALRSFIDETTEDLPSNFELAAYDVVVTSFSRLAKEWKLHRPASELEKRMPEQYGFEDTQRYTDGTTRGEVSSLLTVHWVRVIVDEGHKLGGQTPTNLMRMARTLFAERRWVMTGTPTPNTLQSADLRFMHGLLVFLRNKPYGQPDGRAWTKAIAWPFEKNEPIGPYSLQSLLRRIMMRHTKQSIRDILPEPIRHTVYIE
;
A
#
# COMPACT_ATOMS: atom_id res chain seq x y z
N MET A 1 -14.53 -7.47 -17.19
CA MET A 1 -13.72 -8.66 -16.82
C MET A 1 -13.13 -8.39 -15.44
N HIS A 2 -13.78 -8.81 -14.35
CA HIS A 2 -13.23 -8.57 -13.01
C HIS A 2 -12.31 -9.74 -12.65
N VAL A 3 -11.01 -9.44 -12.60
CA VAL A 3 -9.93 -10.35 -12.22
C VAL A 3 -9.49 -9.89 -10.85
N VAL A 4 -9.62 -10.69 -9.79
CA VAL A 4 -9.04 -10.28 -8.50
C VAL A 4 -7.54 -10.59 -8.57
N VAL A 5 -6.74 -9.53 -8.52
CA VAL A 5 -5.29 -9.61 -8.41
C VAL A 5 -4.91 -9.16 -7.01
N CYS A 6 -4.27 -10.04 -6.27
CA CYS A 6 -3.60 -9.68 -5.04
C CYS A 6 -2.08 -9.70 -5.27
N MET A 7 -1.43 -8.57 -5.07
CA MET A 7 0.03 -8.50 -4.99
C MET A 7 0.45 -8.40 -3.52
N MET A 8 1.39 -9.24 -3.13
CA MET A 8 1.92 -9.36 -1.77
C MET A 8 3.44 -9.25 -1.78
N GLU A 9 4.04 -8.94 -0.63
CA GLU A 9 5.48 -9.05 -0.49
C GLU A 9 5.95 -10.50 -0.69
N ALA A 10 7.06 -10.69 -1.41
CA ALA A 10 7.50 -12.00 -1.90
C ALA A 10 7.68 -13.07 -0.80
N LYS A 11 8.03 -12.65 0.43
CA LYS A 11 8.21 -13.55 1.57
C LYS A 11 6.91 -14.24 2.00
N GLU A 12 5.74 -13.67 1.69
CA GLU A 12 4.44 -14.15 2.16
C GLU A 12 3.79 -15.16 1.22
N LEU A 13 4.01 -15.03 -0.10
CA LEU A 13 3.44 -16.00 -1.07
C LEU A 13 4.02 -17.41 -0.87
N ALA A 14 5.29 -17.52 -0.50
CA ALA A 14 5.94 -18.79 -0.16
C ALA A 14 5.29 -19.47 1.07
N ALA A 15 4.85 -18.68 2.05
CA ALA A 15 4.17 -19.18 3.24
C ALA A 15 2.73 -19.63 2.96
N LEU A 16 2.02 -18.92 2.07
CA LEU A 16 0.64 -19.25 1.67
C LEU A 16 0.55 -20.43 0.69
N SER A 17 1.60 -20.72 -0.08
CA SER A 17 1.63 -21.82 -1.07
C SER A 17 1.96 -23.20 -0.49
N GLY A 18 1.94 -23.36 0.84
CA GLY A 18 2.05 -24.67 1.49
C GLY A 18 3.44 -25.33 1.43
N GLN A 19 4.49 -24.62 0.99
CA GLN A 19 5.86 -25.11 1.10
C GLN A 19 6.36 -24.92 2.53
N CYS A 20 5.99 -25.87 3.40
CA CYS A 20 6.50 -25.96 4.76
C CYS A 20 8.01 -26.26 4.72
N THR A 21 8.84 -25.22 4.88
CA THR A 21 10.20 -25.41 5.39
C THR A 21 10.22 -24.96 6.84
N ARG A 22 10.11 -25.94 7.74
CA ARG A 22 10.45 -25.77 9.16
C ARG A 22 11.91 -25.33 9.25
N ASN A 23 12.16 -24.42 10.20
CA ASN A 23 13.45 -23.82 10.60
C ASN A 23 13.96 -22.64 9.75
N VAL A 24 13.62 -21.43 10.20
CA VAL A 24 14.60 -20.34 10.25
C VAL A 24 14.51 -19.66 11.61
N ARG A 25 15.42 -20.05 12.51
CA ARG A 25 15.83 -19.24 13.65
C ARG A 25 16.12 -17.82 13.16
N ALA A 26 15.66 -16.82 13.92
CA ALA A 26 16.04 -15.42 13.81
C ALA A 26 17.51 -15.28 13.38
N ARG A 27 17.73 -14.88 12.12
CA ARG A 27 19.06 -14.58 11.57
C ARG A 27 19.09 -13.09 11.29
N VAL A 28 19.68 -12.40 12.25
CA VAL A 28 20.50 -11.19 12.19
C VAL A 28 20.27 -10.31 10.96
N ASP A 29 19.69 -9.14 11.22
CA ASP A 29 19.48 -8.04 10.30
C ASP A 29 20.71 -7.74 9.44
N ASN A 30 20.55 -7.84 8.12
CA ASN A 30 21.55 -7.39 7.17
C ASN A 30 21.62 -5.85 7.20
N LYS A 31 22.80 -5.31 7.45
CA LYS A 31 23.12 -3.86 7.55
C LYS A 31 22.63 -3.01 6.36
N ALA A 32 22.47 -3.62 5.17
CA ALA A 32 21.95 -2.97 3.97
C ALA A 32 20.41 -2.90 3.90
N ASP A 33 19.70 -3.77 4.62
CA ASP A 33 18.24 -3.71 4.72
C ASP A 33 17.78 -2.52 5.55
N ASN A 34 18.56 -2.18 6.59
CA ASN A 34 18.35 -1.00 7.41
C ASN A 34 18.46 0.30 6.62
N ALA A 35 19.50 0.51 5.80
CA ALA A 35 19.78 1.82 5.19
C ALA A 35 18.62 2.43 4.35
N LEU A 36 17.85 1.58 3.66
CA LEU A 36 16.68 2.02 2.88
C LEU A 36 15.44 2.30 3.75
N ASP A 37 15.24 1.48 4.78
CA ASP A 37 14.20 1.70 5.78
C ASP A 37 14.52 2.94 6.65
N THR A 38 15.81 3.21 6.93
CA THR A 38 16.29 4.42 7.61
C THR A 38 16.00 5.69 6.81
N SER A 39 16.07 5.64 5.47
CA SER A 39 15.75 6.81 4.62
C SER A 39 14.25 7.14 4.56
N LEU A 40 13.39 6.16 4.85
CA LEU A 40 11.93 6.33 4.93
C LEU A 40 11.43 6.55 6.36
N ARG A 41 12.28 6.31 7.38
CA ARG A 41 11.97 6.53 8.80
C ARG A 41 11.91 8.02 9.10
N SER A 42 10.72 8.56 8.89
CA SER A 42 10.37 9.94 9.22
C SER A 42 10.02 10.14 10.70
N VAL A 43 9.76 9.04 11.41
CA VAL A 43 9.40 8.99 12.84
C VAL A 43 10.42 8.12 13.60
N PRO A 44 10.97 8.57 14.75
CA PRO A 44 11.85 7.77 15.61
C PRO A 44 11.16 6.50 16.13
N ALA A 45 11.93 5.44 16.34
CA ALA A 45 11.39 4.14 16.77
C ALA A 45 10.73 4.21 18.15
N GLU A 46 11.22 5.07 19.06
CA GLU A 46 10.62 5.28 20.39
C GLU A 46 9.21 5.86 20.34
N ASN A 47 8.82 6.49 19.24
CA ASN A 47 7.50 7.12 19.07
C ASN A 47 6.49 6.20 18.36
N LEU A 48 6.88 4.95 18.05
CA LEU A 48 5.99 3.97 17.40
C LEU A 48 5.24 3.14 18.44
N ALA A 49 3.92 3.15 18.36
CA ALA A 49 3.06 2.22 19.08
C ALA A 49 3.11 0.84 18.39
N SER A 50 3.62 -0.18 19.08
CA SER A 50 3.57 -1.56 18.61
C SER A 50 2.13 -2.05 18.57
N SER A 51 1.71 -2.67 17.47
CA SER A 51 0.33 -3.13 17.30
C SER A 51 0.25 -4.48 16.59
N GLY A 52 -0.80 -5.25 16.89
CA GLY A 52 -1.26 -6.40 16.11
C GLY A 52 -2.18 -6.03 14.94
N ALA A 53 -2.47 -4.74 14.75
CA ALA A 53 -3.50 -4.25 13.84
C ALA A 53 -3.12 -4.38 12.36
N SER A 54 -4.15 -4.65 11.54
CA SER A 54 -4.08 -4.49 10.09
C SER A 54 -4.80 -3.21 9.66
N LEU A 55 -4.10 -2.34 8.92
CA LEU A 55 -4.68 -1.15 8.31
C LEU A 55 -5.20 -1.48 6.91
N ILE A 56 -6.49 -1.24 6.67
CA ILE A 56 -7.16 -1.41 5.38
C ILE A 56 -7.46 -0.02 4.82
N VAL A 57 -6.92 0.27 3.64
CA VAL A 57 -7.08 1.54 2.94
C VAL A 57 -7.92 1.30 1.70
N VAL A 58 -9.07 1.97 1.60
CA VAL A 58 -10.07 1.74 0.55
C VAL A 58 -10.48 3.03 -0.14
N ARG A 59 -11.23 2.92 -1.25
CA ARG A 59 -11.95 4.08 -1.81
C ARG A 59 -13.03 4.55 -0.83
N ASP A 60 -13.34 5.85 -0.84
CA ASP A 60 -14.31 6.44 0.09
C ASP A 60 -15.67 5.72 0.11
N PRO A 61 -16.29 5.36 -1.04
CA PRO A 61 -17.58 4.65 -1.03
C PRO A 61 -17.50 3.19 -0.55
N LEU A 62 -16.30 2.66 -0.33
CA LEU A 62 -16.10 1.28 0.12
C LEU A 62 -15.91 1.18 1.63
N VAL A 63 -15.70 2.29 2.36
CA VAL A 63 -15.54 2.27 3.82
C VAL A 63 -16.77 1.64 4.49
N GLU A 64 -17.96 2.13 4.17
CA GLU A 64 -19.23 1.60 4.67
C GLU A 64 -19.45 0.14 4.25
N ARG A 65 -19.03 -0.23 3.03
CA ARG A 65 -19.13 -1.62 2.58
C ARG A 65 -18.22 -2.54 3.38
N TRP A 66 -17.01 -2.12 3.71
CA TRP A 66 -16.09 -2.90 4.54
C TRP A 66 -16.64 -3.08 5.96
N LYS A 67 -17.24 -2.04 6.54
CA LYS A 67 -17.98 -2.14 7.81
C LYS A 67 -19.05 -3.23 7.76
N TYR A 68 -19.94 -3.15 6.76
CA TYR A 68 -20.98 -4.16 6.57
C TYR A 68 -20.41 -5.58 6.39
N GLN A 69 -19.35 -5.74 5.59
CA GLN A 69 -18.73 -7.05 5.36
C GLN A 69 -18.10 -7.63 6.64
N ILE A 70 -17.47 -6.80 7.47
CA ILE A 70 -16.96 -7.23 8.77
C ILE A 70 -18.12 -7.69 9.66
N GLU A 71 -19.18 -6.89 9.79
CA GLU A 71 -20.34 -7.21 10.62
C GLU A 71 -21.08 -8.47 10.17
N ALA A 72 -21.20 -8.69 8.86
CA ALA A 72 -21.92 -9.82 8.28
C ALA A 72 -21.13 -11.14 8.34
N HIS A 73 -19.80 -11.08 8.30
CA HIS A 73 -18.94 -12.26 8.14
C HIS A 73 -18.03 -12.57 9.32
N VAL A 74 -18.01 -11.72 10.34
CA VAL A 74 -17.21 -11.92 11.57
C VAL A 74 -18.15 -12.12 12.74
N SER A 75 -17.92 -13.17 13.53
CA SER A 75 -18.67 -13.40 14.76
C SER A 75 -18.53 -12.20 15.71
N GLN A 76 -19.63 -11.85 16.38
CA GLN A 76 -19.65 -10.71 17.29
C GLN A 76 -18.52 -10.81 18.33
N LYS A 77 -17.79 -9.70 18.54
CA LYS A 77 -16.63 -9.59 19.44
C LYS A 77 -15.39 -10.41 19.07
N ALA A 78 -15.38 -11.14 17.95
CA ALA A 78 -14.19 -11.87 17.50
C ALA A 78 -13.10 -10.96 16.93
N LEU A 79 -13.47 -9.76 16.49
CA LEU A 79 -12.57 -8.77 15.90
C LEU A 79 -12.92 -7.37 16.42
N ARG A 80 -11.92 -6.64 16.91
CA ARG A 80 -12.07 -5.22 17.26
C ARG A 80 -11.71 -4.40 16.02
N SER A 81 -12.71 -3.75 15.43
CA SER A 81 -12.53 -2.93 14.23
C SER A 81 -12.80 -1.45 14.51
N PHE A 82 -11.94 -0.57 13.99
CA PHE A 82 -12.20 0.86 13.86
C PHE A 82 -12.53 1.19 12.40
N ILE A 83 -13.63 1.91 12.17
CA ILE A 83 -14.04 2.37 10.83
C ILE A 83 -14.02 3.90 10.84
N ASP A 84 -13.17 4.49 10.00
CA ASP A 84 -13.04 5.94 9.82
C ASP A 84 -14.16 6.46 8.91
N GLU A 85 -15.33 6.68 9.51
CA GLU A 85 -16.53 7.22 8.82
C GLU A 85 -16.62 8.76 8.93
N THR A 86 -15.87 9.39 9.83
CA THR A 86 -16.01 10.80 10.17
C THR A 86 -14.92 11.67 9.54
N THR A 87 -15.19 12.98 9.47
CA THR A 87 -14.18 13.97 9.11
C THR A 87 -13.37 14.48 10.31
N GLU A 88 -13.71 14.01 11.51
CA GLU A 88 -13.08 14.36 12.79
C GLU A 88 -11.64 13.86 12.85
N ASP A 89 -10.89 14.33 13.84
CA ASP A 89 -9.49 13.92 14.01
C ASP A 89 -9.38 12.43 14.34
N LEU A 90 -8.28 11.82 13.89
CA LEU A 90 -8.04 10.41 14.16
C LEU A 90 -7.80 10.19 15.66
N PRO A 91 -8.18 9.01 16.19
CA PRO A 91 -7.80 8.61 17.52
C PRO A 91 -6.29 8.60 17.73
N SER A 92 -5.88 8.58 19.00
CA SER A 92 -4.47 8.45 19.37
C SER A 92 -3.85 7.16 18.80
N ASN A 93 -2.54 7.14 18.66
CA ASN A 93 -1.81 5.96 18.20
C ASN A 93 -2.02 4.74 19.10
N PHE A 94 -2.08 4.91 20.43
CA PHE A 94 -2.36 3.82 21.37
C PHE A 94 -3.76 3.23 21.20
N GLU A 95 -4.74 4.07 20.92
CA GLU A 95 -6.11 3.63 20.66
C GLU A 95 -6.20 2.89 19.32
N LEU A 96 -5.63 3.44 18.24
CA LEU A 96 -5.55 2.75 16.95
C LEU A 96 -4.81 1.42 17.06
N ALA A 97 -3.74 1.37 17.85
CA ALA A 97 -2.95 0.16 18.07
C ALA A 97 -3.71 -0.93 18.85
N ALA A 98 -4.75 -0.56 19.59
CA ALA A 98 -5.57 -1.49 20.36
C ALA A 98 -6.59 -2.25 19.49
N TYR A 99 -6.89 -1.80 18.27
CA TYR A 99 -7.75 -2.52 17.34
C TYR A 99 -7.01 -3.68 16.65
N ASP A 100 -7.77 -4.62 16.11
CA ASP A 100 -7.24 -5.70 15.27
C ASP A 100 -7.30 -5.30 13.78
N VAL A 101 -8.30 -4.50 13.41
CA VAL A 101 -8.47 -3.93 12.06
C VAL A 101 -8.83 -2.46 12.13
N VAL A 102 -8.17 -1.65 11.32
CA VAL A 102 -8.45 -0.22 11.15
C VAL A 102 -8.78 0.00 9.67
N VAL A 103 -9.96 0.52 9.36
CA VAL A 103 -10.39 0.82 7.98
C VAL A 103 -10.44 2.33 7.78
N THR A 104 -9.79 2.83 6.73
CA THR A 104 -9.76 4.24 6.37
C THR A 104 -9.77 4.44 4.85
N SER A 105 -9.97 5.68 4.41
CA SER A 105 -10.18 6.02 3.01
C SER A 105 -8.96 6.63 2.32
N PHE A 106 -8.97 6.62 0.98
CA PHE A 106 -7.98 7.32 0.18
C PHE A 106 -7.95 8.83 0.42
N SER A 107 -9.12 9.47 0.54
CA SER A 107 -9.17 10.90 0.80
C SER A 107 -8.62 11.23 2.19
N ARG A 108 -8.89 10.37 3.19
CA ARG A 108 -8.31 10.50 4.53
C ARG A 108 -6.80 10.47 4.48
N LEU A 109 -6.20 9.42 3.91
CA LEU A 109 -4.73 9.32 3.84
C LEU A 109 -4.10 10.52 3.13
N ALA A 110 -4.74 11.03 2.07
CA ALA A 110 -4.26 12.22 1.38
C ALA A 110 -4.35 13.50 2.24
N LYS A 111 -5.43 13.65 3.04
CA LYS A 111 -5.61 14.75 3.99
C LYS A 111 -4.58 14.67 5.12
N GLU A 112 -4.41 13.50 5.72
CA GLU A 112 -3.42 13.24 6.78
C GLU A 112 -2.00 13.56 6.31
N TRP A 113 -1.62 13.21 5.08
CA TRP A 113 -0.31 13.61 4.57
C TRP A 113 -0.18 15.12 4.34
N LYS A 114 -1.26 15.78 3.91
CA LYS A 114 -1.24 17.22 3.65
C LYS A 114 -1.05 18.01 4.95
N LEU A 115 -1.71 17.59 6.03
CA LEU A 115 -1.79 18.36 7.28
C LEU A 115 -0.84 17.84 8.37
N HIS A 116 -0.58 16.54 8.39
CA HIS A 116 0.00 15.81 9.53
C HIS A 116 1.23 14.95 9.13
N ARG A 117 1.95 15.32 8.06
CA ARG A 117 3.20 14.65 7.69
C ARG A 117 4.39 15.11 8.55
N PRO A 118 5.42 14.27 8.71
CA PRO A 118 6.67 14.70 9.29
C PRO A 118 7.32 15.79 8.43
N ALA A 119 7.93 16.78 9.08
CA ALA A 119 8.71 17.79 8.38
C ALA A 119 9.95 17.17 7.74
N SER A 120 10.23 17.59 6.52
CA SER A 120 11.48 17.30 5.82
C SER A 120 12.67 17.95 6.52
N GLU A 121 13.88 17.46 6.23
CA GLU A 121 15.12 18.06 6.75
C GLU A 121 15.28 19.53 6.34
N LEU A 122 14.78 19.90 5.15
CA LEU A 122 14.75 21.29 4.70
C LEU A 122 13.82 22.13 5.59
N GLU A 123 12.60 21.65 5.84
CA GLU A 123 11.61 22.32 6.69
C GLU A 123 12.10 22.46 8.15
N LYS A 124 12.78 21.45 8.68
CA LYS A 124 13.38 21.51 10.03
C LYS A 124 14.50 22.54 10.15
N ARG A 125 15.23 22.80 9.05
CA ARG A 125 16.36 23.74 8.99
C ARG A 125 15.97 25.16 8.63
N MET A 126 14.68 25.42 8.42
CA MET A 126 14.15 26.77 8.18
C MET A 126 13.64 27.40 9.49
N PRO A 127 14.47 28.10 10.29
CA PRO A 127 13.98 29.12 11.22
C PRO A 127 14.34 30.56 10.80
N GLU A 128 13.42 31.48 11.15
CA GLU A 128 13.43 32.96 11.14
C GLU A 128 13.75 33.74 9.85
N GLN A 129 14.51 33.21 8.88
CA GLN A 129 14.97 33.97 7.70
C GLN A 129 13.86 34.52 6.79
N TYR A 130 12.61 34.07 6.96
CA TYR A 130 11.45 34.55 6.21
C TYR A 130 10.46 35.41 7.02
N GLY A 131 10.81 35.81 8.26
CA GLY A 131 9.98 36.72 9.06
C GLY A 131 8.63 36.15 9.49
N PHE A 132 8.47 34.83 9.46
CA PHE A 132 7.33 34.14 10.07
C PHE A 132 7.71 33.74 11.50
N GLU A 133 7.12 34.40 12.49
CA GLU A 133 7.29 34.08 13.92
C GLU A 133 6.78 32.68 14.30
N ASP A 134 6.08 32.01 13.38
CA ASP A 134 5.39 30.75 13.62
C ASP A 134 6.05 29.59 12.86
N THR A 135 6.83 28.77 13.56
CA THR A 135 7.57 27.58 13.05
C THR A 135 6.65 26.42 12.65
N GLN A 136 5.34 26.62 12.66
CA GLN A 136 4.32 25.61 12.41
C GLN A 136 3.82 25.57 10.95
N ARG A 137 4.66 25.84 9.94
CA ARG A 137 4.23 25.77 8.53
C ARG A 137 5.14 24.88 7.68
N TYR A 138 4.53 24.21 6.69
CA TYR A 138 5.25 23.49 5.64
C TYR A 138 5.75 24.44 4.55
N THR A 139 6.64 23.97 3.67
CA THR A 139 7.19 24.78 2.56
C THR A 139 6.15 25.26 1.55
N ASP A 140 4.96 24.65 1.52
CA ASP A 140 3.84 25.04 0.67
C ASP A 140 2.90 26.07 1.33
N GLY A 141 3.25 26.56 2.53
CA GLY A 141 2.50 27.54 3.30
C GLY A 141 1.35 26.96 4.13
N THR A 142 1.11 25.65 4.10
CA THR A 142 0.08 25.02 4.94
C THR A 142 0.53 24.89 6.40
N THR A 143 -0.40 25.06 7.34
CA THR A 143 -0.14 24.89 8.77
C THR A 143 0.11 23.42 9.08
N ARG A 144 1.18 23.18 9.84
CA ARG A 144 1.64 21.87 10.30
C ARG A 144 0.92 21.50 11.58
N GLY A 145 0.08 20.46 11.51
CA GLY A 145 -0.47 19.83 12.70
C GLY A 145 0.51 18.84 13.34
N GLU A 146 0.04 18.18 14.40
CA GLU A 146 0.74 17.02 14.98
C GLU A 146 0.89 15.91 13.94
N VAL A 147 1.91 15.06 14.11
CA VAL A 147 2.15 13.94 13.18
C VAL A 147 0.98 12.95 13.26
N SER A 148 0.48 12.53 12.11
CA SER A 148 -0.68 11.64 12.01
C SER A 148 -0.48 10.38 12.82
N SER A 149 -1.49 9.97 13.60
CA SER A 149 -1.43 8.73 14.38
C SER A 149 -1.24 7.48 13.51
N LEU A 150 -1.66 7.51 12.24
CA LEU A 150 -1.40 6.43 11.28
C LEU A 150 0.09 6.20 11.01
N LEU A 151 0.92 7.25 11.11
CA LEU A 151 2.37 7.19 10.90
C LEU A 151 3.13 6.79 12.17
N THR A 152 2.47 6.80 13.33
CA THR A 152 3.07 6.48 14.63
C THR A 152 2.56 5.14 15.20
N VAL A 153 1.87 4.34 14.39
CA VAL A 153 1.52 2.95 14.67
C VAL A 153 2.37 2.02 13.79
N HIS A 154 2.92 0.97 14.39
CA HIS A 154 3.59 -0.11 13.66
C HIS A 154 2.57 -1.20 13.31
N TRP A 155 2.10 -1.18 12.06
CA TRP A 155 1.09 -2.10 11.56
C TRP A 155 1.68 -3.49 11.28
N VAL A 156 0.92 -4.56 11.55
CA VAL A 156 1.32 -5.90 11.08
C VAL A 156 1.14 -5.98 9.56
N ARG A 157 0.07 -5.35 9.05
CA ARG A 157 -0.22 -5.33 7.62
C ARG A 157 -0.85 -4.02 7.20
N VAL A 158 -0.44 -3.50 6.04
CA VAL A 158 -1.16 -2.46 5.32
C VAL A 158 -1.73 -3.07 4.04
N ILE A 159 -3.06 -3.05 3.90
CA ILE A 159 -3.81 -3.57 2.76
C ILE A 159 -4.41 -2.38 2.01
N VAL A 160 -4.17 -2.30 0.71
CA VAL A 160 -4.74 -1.25 -0.14
C VAL A 160 -5.66 -1.89 -1.15
N ASP A 161 -6.96 -1.68 -0.95
CA ASP A 161 -8.01 -2.09 -1.88
C ASP A 161 -8.09 -1.10 -3.05
N GLU A 162 -8.35 -1.59 -4.26
CA GLU A 162 -8.26 -0.81 -5.50
C GLU A 162 -6.89 -0.12 -5.66
N GLY A 163 -5.83 -0.79 -5.23
CA GLY A 163 -4.50 -0.19 -5.08
C GLY A 163 -3.79 0.17 -6.37
N HIS A 164 -4.41 0.00 -7.55
CA HIS A 164 -3.89 0.55 -8.81
C HIS A 164 -3.65 2.07 -8.75
N LYS A 165 -4.33 2.78 -7.83
CA LYS A 165 -4.08 4.20 -7.52
C LYS A 165 -2.67 4.49 -7.00
N LEU A 166 -1.96 3.50 -6.48
CA LEU A 166 -0.59 3.65 -5.99
C LEU A 166 0.48 3.51 -7.09
N GLY A 167 0.09 3.12 -8.31
CA GLY A 167 1.00 2.92 -9.42
C GLY A 167 1.44 4.20 -10.14
N GLY A 168 0.89 5.36 -9.79
CA GLY A 168 1.22 6.63 -10.46
C GLY A 168 2.72 6.96 -10.45
N GLN A 169 3.18 7.65 -11.49
CA GLN A 169 4.58 8.11 -11.59
C GLN A 169 4.85 9.29 -10.66
N THR A 170 4.00 10.32 -10.73
CA THR A 170 4.07 11.46 -9.84
C THR A 170 3.48 11.07 -8.48
N PRO A 171 4.26 11.10 -7.38
CA PRO A 171 3.76 10.74 -6.06
C PRO A 171 2.65 11.71 -5.62
N THR A 172 1.44 11.20 -5.43
CA THR A 172 0.34 11.93 -4.79
C THR A 172 0.48 11.90 -3.26
N ASN A 173 -0.27 12.72 -2.54
CA ASN A 173 -0.27 12.70 -1.07
C ASN A 173 -0.69 11.33 -0.51
N LEU A 174 -1.69 10.68 -1.12
CA LEU A 174 -2.06 9.29 -0.82
C LEU A 174 -0.86 8.35 -0.95
N MET A 175 -0.14 8.41 -2.07
CA MET A 175 1.01 7.55 -2.31
C MET A 175 2.15 7.80 -1.32
N ARG A 176 2.41 9.06 -1.00
CA ARG A 176 3.43 9.44 -0.03
C ARG A 176 3.08 8.92 1.37
N MET A 177 1.83 9.11 1.80
CA MET A 177 1.31 8.54 3.05
C MET A 177 1.50 7.03 3.08
N ALA A 178 0.93 6.33 2.09
CA ALA A 178 0.92 4.87 2.03
C ALA A 178 2.34 4.27 2.01
N ARG A 179 3.30 4.90 1.33
CA ARG A 179 4.71 4.45 1.29
C ARG A 179 5.44 4.67 2.62
N THR A 180 5.04 5.68 3.39
CA THR A 180 5.69 6.07 4.66
C THR A 180 5.19 5.26 5.86
N LEU A 181 3.96 4.72 5.82
CA LEU A 181 3.40 3.88 6.89
C LEU A 181 4.37 2.78 7.36
N PHE A 182 4.48 2.56 8.66
CA PHE A 182 5.28 1.46 9.21
C PHE A 182 4.49 0.17 9.19
N ALA A 183 4.96 -0.83 8.43
CA ALA A 183 4.28 -2.10 8.34
C ALA A 183 5.24 -3.26 8.10
N GLU A 184 4.97 -4.40 8.72
CA GLU A 184 5.71 -5.64 8.41
C GLU A 184 5.37 -6.18 7.03
N ARG A 185 4.10 -6.06 6.62
CA ARG A 185 3.58 -6.65 5.38
C ARG A 185 2.71 -5.68 4.63
N ARG A 186 2.74 -5.75 3.30
CA ARG A 186 2.04 -4.83 2.41
C ARG A 186 1.33 -5.55 1.29
N TRP A 187 0.03 -5.33 1.17
CA TRP A 187 -0.83 -5.97 0.19
C TRP A 187 -1.49 -4.92 -0.70
N VAL A 188 -1.56 -5.24 -1.99
CA VAL A 188 -2.37 -4.51 -2.97
C VAL A 188 -3.43 -5.46 -3.49
N MET A 189 -4.70 -5.11 -3.29
CA MET A 189 -5.82 -5.78 -3.92
C MET A 189 -6.31 -4.90 -5.06
N THR A 190 -6.45 -5.45 -6.26
CA THR A 190 -6.92 -4.68 -7.42
C THR A 190 -7.55 -5.58 -8.47
N GLY A 191 -8.64 -5.10 -9.07
CA GLY A 191 -9.26 -5.74 -10.23
C GLY A 191 -8.39 -5.69 -11.51
N THR A 192 -7.53 -4.67 -11.58
CA THR A 192 -6.76 -4.28 -12.76
C THR A 192 -5.45 -3.64 -12.29
N PRO A 193 -4.36 -4.41 -12.12
CA PRO A 193 -3.07 -3.86 -11.69
C PRO A 193 -2.48 -2.88 -12.72
N THR A 194 -2.85 -3.03 -13.99
CA THR A 194 -2.53 -2.13 -15.10
C THR A 194 -3.85 -1.61 -15.68
N PRO A 195 -4.23 -0.35 -15.43
CA PRO A 195 -5.51 0.20 -15.90
C PRO A 195 -5.63 0.25 -17.42
N ASN A 196 -4.50 0.38 -18.12
CA ASN A 196 -4.40 0.25 -19.57
C ASN A 196 -3.68 -1.08 -19.87
N THR A 197 -3.99 -1.70 -21.01
CA THR A 197 -3.72 -3.13 -21.18
C THR A 197 -2.58 -3.46 -22.13
N LEU A 198 -1.88 -2.51 -22.77
CA LEU A 198 -1.00 -2.81 -23.90
C LEU A 198 0.17 -1.81 -24.17
N GLN A 199 0.77 -1.13 -23.18
CA GLN A 199 1.90 -0.20 -23.47
C GLN A 199 2.97 -0.10 -22.36
N SER A 200 4.11 0.54 -22.67
CA SER A 200 5.17 0.99 -21.73
C SER A 200 4.64 1.79 -20.51
N ALA A 201 3.45 2.37 -20.63
CA ALA A 201 2.74 2.98 -19.50
C ALA A 201 2.47 1.96 -18.37
N ASP A 202 2.21 0.70 -18.69
CA ASP A 202 1.76 -0.32 -17.74
C ASP A 202 2.92 -0.85 -16.88
N LEU A 203 4.13 -0.91 -17.44
CA LEU A 203 5.36 -1.23 -16.69
C LEU A 203 5.67 -0.16 -15.65
N ARG A 204 5.44 1.10 -15.99
CA ARG A 204 5.58 2.24 -15.07
C ARG A 204 4.57 2.17 -13.92
N PHE A 205 3.32 1.78 -14.21
CA PHE A 205 2.32 1.54 -13.17
C PHE A 205 2.74 0.42 -12.21
N MET A 206 3.21 -0.71 -12.75
CA MET A 206 3.70 -1.82 -11.92
C MET A 206 4.87 -1.43 -11.02
N HIS A 207 5.83 -0.64 -11.53
CA HIS A 207 6.92 -0.13 -10.70
C HIS A 207 6.41 0.65 -9.48
N GLY A 208 5.41 1.53 -9.67
CA GLY A 208 4.81 2.28 -8.56
C GLY A 208 4.19 1.38 -7.49
N LEU A 209 3.59 0.24 -7.88
CA LEU A 209 3.09 -0.78 -6.96
C LEU A 209 4.24 -1.49 -6.23
N LEU A 210 5.32 -1.85 -6.94
CA LEU A 210 6.50 -2.48 -6.33
C LEU A 210 7.17 -1.56 -5.31
N VAL A 211 7.20 -0.26 -5.55
CA VAL A 211 7.69 0.74 -4.59
C VAL A 211 6.84 0.73 -3.33
N PHE A 212 5.51 0.69 -3.46
CA PHE A 212 4.64 0.54 -2.29
C PHE A 212 4.90 -0.79 -1.56
N LEU A 213 5.03 -1.90 -2.27
CA LEU A 213 5.29 -3.24 -1.72
C LEU A 213 6.71 -3.40 -1.16
N ARG A 214 7.58 -2.39 -1.31
CA ARG A 214 9.00 -2.43 -0.91
C ARG A 214 9.76 -3.65 -1.47
N ASN A 215 9.37 -4.13 -2.66
CA ASN A 215 9.91 -5.35 -3.25
C ASN A 215 11.37 -5.15 -3.71
N LYS A 216 12.38 -5.64 -3.00
CA LYS A 216 13.77 -5.49 -3.45
C LYS A 216 14.14 -6.55 -4.51
N PRO A 217 14.91 -6.21 -5.55
CA PRO A 217 15.49 -4.88 -5.83
C PRO A 217 14.58 -3.96 -6.68
N TYR A 218 13.42 -4.43 -7.14
CA TYR A 218 12.66 -3.76 -8.20
C TYR A 218 11.78 -2.58 -7.74
N GLY A 219 11.38 -2.56 -6.48
CA GLY A 219 10.59 -1.52 -5.81
C GLY A 219 11.44 -0.39 -5.24
N GLN A 220 12.65 -0.20 -5.74
CA GLN A 220 13.45 0.97 -5.39
C GLN A 220 12.81 2.23 -5.99
N PRO A 221 12.66 3.34 -5.22
CA PRO A 221 12.08 4.58 -5.73
C PRO A 221 12.82 5.18 -6.94
N ASP A 222 14.12 4.91 -7.07
CA ASP A 222 14.93 5.38 -8.21
C ASP A 222 14.62 4.67 -9.53
N GLY A 223 13.91 3.54 -9.47
CA GLY A 223 13.55 2.71 -10.63
C GLY A 223 14.71 2.07 -11.37
N ARG A 224 15.98 2.23 -10.97
CA ARG A 224 17.14 1.83 -11.78
C ARG A 224 17.18 0.33 -12.03
N ALA A 225 16.97 -0.46 -10.97
CA ALA A 225 16.97 -1.91 -11.06
C ALA A 225 15.80 -2.44 -11.90
N TRP A 226 14.59 -1.88 -11.71
CA TRP A 226 13.41 -2.20 -12.51
C TRP A 226 13.62 -1.89 -14.00
N THR A 227 14.09 -0.68 -14.28
CA THR A 227 14.29 -0.21 -15.65
C THR A 227 15.30 -1.08 -16.41
N LYS A 228 16.46 -1.34 -15.79
CA LYS A 228 17.53 -2.13 -16.43
C LYS A 228 17.14 -3.59 -16.64
N ALA A 229 16.50 -4.22 -15.66
CA ALA A 229 16.27 -5.67 -15.67
C ALA A 229 14.94 -6.08 -16.29
N ILE A 230 13.93 -5.21 -16.29
CA ILE A 230 12.57 -5.53 -16.71
C ILE A 230 12.07 -4.55 -17.77
N ALA A 231 12.06 -3.24 -17.48
CA ALA A 231 11.39 -2.29 -18.37
C ALA A 231 12.06 -2.19 -19.75
N TRP A 232 13.36 -1.92 -19.80
CA TRP A 232 14.08 -1.77 -21.06
C TRP A 232 14.09 -3.04 -21.91
N PRO A 233 14.40 -4.24 -21.39
CA PRO A 233 14.35 -5.45 -22.21
C PRO A 233 12.94 -5.74 -22.72
N PHE A 234 11.90 -5.46 -21.92
CA PHE A 234 10.51 -5.64 -22.36
C PHE A 234 10.14 -4.66 -23.48
N GLU A 235 10.47 -3.38 -23.34
CA GLU A 235 10.19 -2.34 -24.35
C GLU A 235 10.94 -2.59 -25.67
N LYS A 236 12.13 -3.19 -25.59
CA LYS A 236 12.91 -3.61 -26.76
C LYS A 236 12.46 -4.92 -27.39
N ASN A 237 11.41 -5.57 -26.86
CA ASN A 237 10.97 -6.91 -27.26
C ASN A 237 12.07 -7.98 -27.16
N GLU A 238 13.00 -7.83 -26.21
CA GLU A 238 14.00 -8.86 -25.92
C GLU A 238 13.33 -10.01 -25.15
N PRO A 239 13.60 -11.29 -25.48
CA PRO A 239 12.94 -12.44 -24.84
C PRO A 239 13.09 -12.48 -23.31
N ILE A 240 14.18 -11.91 -22.79
CA ILE A 240 14.46 -11.85 -21.35
C ILE A 240 13.50 -10.91 -20.60
N GLY A 241 12.92 -9.90 -21.25
CA GLY A 241 12.02 -8.91 -20.63
C GLY A 241 10.73 -9.55 -20.12
N PRO A 242 9.91 -10.16 -21.00
CA PRO A 242 8.70 -10.87 -20.58
C PRO A 242 8.98 -12.00 -19.60
N TYR A 243 10.07 -12.76 -19.77
CA TYR A 243 10.46 -13.81 -18.84
C TYR A 243 10.76 -13.27 -17.43
N SER A 244 11.53 -12.19 -17.33
CA SER A 244 11.89 -11.57 -16.05
C SER A 244 10.65 -11.01 -15.34
N LEU A 245 9.77 -10.33 -16.09
CA LEU A 245 8.50 -9.85 -15.57
C LEU A 245 7.62 -10.99 -15.06
N GLN A 246 7.39 -12.03 -15.87
CA GLN A 246 6.57 -13.17 -15.48
C GLN A 246 7.15 -13.88 -14.25
N SER A 247 8.48 -14.06 -14.22
CA SER A 247 9.18 -14.69 -13.11
C SER A 247 9.03 -13.90 -11.81
N LEU A 248 9.07 -12.56 -11.88
CA LEU A 248 8.77 -11.69 -10.73
C LEU A 248 7.31 -11.83 -10.31
N LEU A 249 6.37 -11.64 -11.24
CA LEU A 249 4.93 -11.66 -10.94
C LEU A 249 4.50 -12.99 -10.32
N ARG A 250 5.02 -14.14 -10.79
CA ARG A 250 4.73 -15.45 -10.19
C ARG A 250 5.10 -15.57 -8.69
N ARG A 251 6.01 -14.74 -8.19
CA ARG A 251 6.47 -14.75 -6.79
C ARG A 251 5.72 -13.78 -5.89
N ILE A 252 5.05 -12.78 -6.47
CA ILE A 252 4.42 -11.69 -5.72
C ILE A 252 2.93 -11.52 -6.01
N MET A 253 2.40 -12.19 -7.04
CA MET A 253 1.03 -12.01 -7.52
C MET A 253 0.26 -13.32 -7.44
N MET A 254 -0.93 -13.26 -6.84
CA MET A 254 -1.99 -14.24 -7.04
C MET A 254 -3.07 -13.63 -7.93
N ARG A 255 -3.46 -14.39 -8.96
CA ARG A 255 -4.46 -13.97 -9.93
C ARG A 255 -5.39 -15.14 -10.24
N HIS A 256 -6.68 -14.94 -9.98
CA HIS A 256 -7.74 -15.84 -10.44
C HIS A 256 -8.54 -15.17 -11.56
N THR A 257 -9.03 -15.97 -12.49
CA THR A 257 -9.93 -15.51 -13.56
C THR A 257 -11.31 -16.14 -13.37
N LYS A 258 -12.36 -15.56 -13.95
CA LYS A 258 -13.68 -16.22 -13.92
C LYS A 258 -13.63 -17.63 -14.52
N GLN A 259 -12.74 -17.85 -15.49
CA GLN A 259 -12.50 -19.16 -16.07
C GLN A 259 -11.96 -20.16 -15.05
N SER A 260 -11.12 -19.73 -14.09
CA SER A 260 -10.57 -20.64 -13.06
C SER A 260 -11.57 -21.05 -11.98
N ILE A 261 -12.77 -20.45 -11.94
CA ILE A 261 -13.82 -20.76 -10.97
C ILE A 261 -15.16 -21.08 -11.66
N ARG A 262 -15.13 -21.38 -12.97
CA ARG A 262 -16.32 -21.59 -13.78
C ARG A 262 -17.16 -22.76 -13.26
N ASP A 263 -16.51 -23.79 -12.74
CA ASP A 263 -17.18 -24.98 -12.23
C ASP A 263 -17.84 -24.77 -10.85
N ILE A 264 -17.57 -23.62 -10.21
CA ILE A 264 -18.08 -23.26 -8.87
C ILE A 264 -19.22 -22.23 -8.98
N LEU A 265 -19.17 -21.35 -9.98
CA LEU A 265 -20.14 -20.27 -10.15
C LEU A 265 -21.22 -20.62 -11.19
N PRO A 266 -22.48 -20.21 -10.97
CA PRO A 266 -23.51 -20.35 -11.99
C PRO A 266 -23.18 -19.50 -13.22
N GLU A 267 -23.64 -19.95 -14.39
CA GLU A 267 -23.51 -19.18 -15.63
C GLU A 267 -24.24 -17.82 -15.49
N PRO A 268 -23.60 -16.69 -15.87
CA PRO A 268 -24.20 -15.38 -15.71
C PRO A 268 -25.41 -15.23 -16.62
N ILE A 269 -26.57 -14.90 -16.04
CA ILE A 269 -27.79 -14.58 -16.79
C ILE A 269 -27.55 -13.27 -17.54
N ARG A 270 -27.68 -13.30 -18.88
CA ARG A 270 -27.56 -12.13 -19.73
C ARG A 270 -28.90 -11.89 -20.43
N HIS A 271 -29.46 -10.71 -20.23
CA HIS A 271 -30.62 -10.24 -20.98
C HIS A 271 -30.17 -9.18 -21.97
N THR A 272 -30.54 -9.35 -23.23
CA THR A 272 -30.37 -8.31 -24.26
C THR A 272 -31.73 -7.70 -24.51
N VAL A 273 -31.83 -6.38 -24.32
CA VAL A 273 -33.05 -5.62 -24.62
C VAL A 273 -32.72 -4.68 -25.77
N TYR A 274 -33.48 -4.78 -26.85
CA TYR A 274 -33.44 -3.84 -27.96
C TYR A 274 -34.41 -2.72 -27.65
N ILE A 275 -33.93 -1.47 -27.69
CA ILE A 275 -34.75 -0.28 -27.55
C ILE A 275 -34.98 0.25 -28.97
N GLU A 276 -36.23 0.38 -29.37
CA GLU A 276 -36.65 1.01 -30.63
C GLU A 276 -36.51 2.54 -30.59
#